data_AF-A0A2P6U5J6-F1
#
_entry.id   AF-A0A2P6U5J6-F1
#
_cell.length_a   1.000
_cell.length_b   1.000
_cell.length_c   1.000
_cell.angle_alpha   90.00
_cell.angle_beta   90.00
_cell.angle_gamma   90.00
#
_symmetry.space_group_name_H-M   'P 1'
#
loop_
_entity.id
_entity.type
_entity.pdbx_description
1 polymer ?
#
loop_
_entity_poly.entity_id
_entity_poly.type
_entity_poly.pdbx_seq_one_letter_code
_entity_poly.pdbx_strand_id
1 'polypeptide(L)'
;MSDGAPGECRLLAGPAAWAAQLLLAALAVASLAYKRHVERPQRPVKVWGLDVSKQAVSMLAAHICGMLIALIAHRTVTAQSSECSWYFVAFTFDTTLGLLLTIGLHKAALRGAAWYGRRAAQRLGSDELQPAVGLSGNASGSGTLGDRWFEVLQTCGNYGDPPSYRRWGIQLAEWVACVVLARVMCGTVVVLLGSALVHIAQGLDSLFEGHPTLLLYTVMICCPLLMNICQVLIQDLVLKWRSAKAGAAAPGDDSNGLDGGGPSLAERLGSLTQFRGTPGRGSAIAERVASLAKLGGSRPRLAEREASLLGPADQRSDAPHTV
;
A
#
# COMPACT_ATOMS: atom_id res chain seq x y z
N MET A 1 -45.30 -15.15 2.16
CA MET A 1 -44.19 -14.84 1.24
C MET A 1 -44.78 -13.95 0.17
N SER A 2 -44.48 -12.65 0.21
CA SER A 2 -44.97 -11.72 -0.81
C SER A 2 -44.05 -11.80 -2.01
N ASP A 3 -44.47 -12.52 -3.04
CA ASP A 3 -43.86 -12.47 -4.37
C ASP A 3 -44.08 -11.07 -4.94
N GLY A 4 -43.00 -10.29 -4.99
CA GLY A 4 -42.98 -8.94 -5.54
C GLY A 4 -43.11 -8.95 -7.06
N ALA A 5 -43.77 -7.93 -7.60
CA ALA A 5 -43.98 -7.75 -9.02
C ALA A 5 -42.67 -7.82 -9.82
N PRO A 6 -42.67 -8.45 -11.01
CA PRO A 6 -41.51 -8.49 -11.91
C PRO A 6 -41.22 -7.09 -12.47
N GLY A 7 -40.33 -6.33 -11.83
CA GLY A 7 -39.93 -5.01 -12.33
C GLY A 7 -39.24 -4.07 -11.33
N GLU A 8 -39.31 -4.34 -10.02
CA GLU A 8 -38.65 -3.49 -9.02
C GLU A 8 -37.18 -3.88 -8.79
N CYS A 9 -36.24 -2.94 -8.99
CA CYS A 9 -34.84 -3.12 -8.64
C CYS A 9 -34.68 -3.07 -7.10
N ARG A 10 -34.89 -4.22 -6.44
CA ARG A 10 -34.69 -4.36 -4.99
C ARG A 10 -33.25 -4.70 -4.67
N LEU A 11 -32.58 -3.77 -4.00
CA LEU A 11 -31.18 -3.90 -3.61
C LEU A 11 -30.95 -5.00 -2.55
N LEU A 12 -31.93 -5.17 -1.64
CA LEU A 12 -31.78 -5.97 -0.42
C LEU A 12 -32.35 -7.40 -0.49
N ALA A 13 -33.21 -7.69 -1.47
CA ALA A 13 -33.93 -8.97 -1.52
C ALA A 13 -34.15 -9.44 -2.96
N GLY A 14 -33.43 -10.48 -3.35
CA GLY A 14 -33.64 -11.18 -4.61
C GLY A 14 -32.62 -12.31 -4.83
N PRO A 15 -32.97 -13.38 -5.56
CA PRO A 15 -32.04 -14.46 -5.88
C PRO A 15 -30.77 -13.96 -6.59
N ALA A 16 -30.90 -12.93 -7.44
CA ALA A 16 -29.79 -12.31 -8.16
C ALA A 16 -28.80 -11.59 -7.22
N ALA A 17 -29.29 -10.90 -6.18
CA ALA A 17 -28.44 -10.21 -5.21
C ALA A 17 -27.63 -11.22 -4.36
N TRP A 18 -28.28 -12.29 -3.88
CA TRP A 18 -27.61 -13.38 -3.17
C TRP A 18 -26.60 -14.12 -4.04
N ALA A 19 -26.94 -14.39 -5.31
CA ALA A 19 -26.03 -15.01 -6.26
C ALA A 19 -24.78 -14.13 -6.49
N ALA A 20 -24.96 -12.82 -6.65
CA ALA A 20 -23.86 -11.86 -6.76
C ALA A 20 -22.94 -11.89 -5.53
N GLN A 21 -23.51 -11.81 -4.33
CA GLN A 21 -22.75 -11.80 -3.07
C GLN A 21 -21.95 -13.10 -2.87
N LEU A 22 -22.57 -14.25 -3.13
CA LEU A 22 -21.90 -15.56 -3.02
C LEU A 22 -20.79 -15.71 -4.06
N LEU A 23 -21.02 -15.26 -5.30
CA LEU A 23 -20.01 -15.28 -6.35
C LEU A 23 -18.79 -14.43 -5.97
N LEU A 24 -19.00 -13.19 -5.53
CA LEU A 24 -17.92 -12.30 -5.11
C LEU A 24 -17.15 -12.86 -3.89
N ALA A 25 -17.85 -13.42 -2.91
CA ALA A 25 -17.23 -14.06 -1.75
C ALA A 25 -16.39 -15.28 -2.16
N ALA A 26 -16.90 -16.12 -3.07
CA ALA A 26 -16.17 -17.28 -3.58
C ALA A 26 -14.90 -16.86 -4.35
N LEU A 27 -14.99 -15.82 -5.20
CA LEU A 27 -13.83 -15.27 -5.91
C LEU A 27 -12.80 -14.69 -4.94
N ALA A 28 -13.24 -14.00 -3.89
CA ALA A 28 -12.35 -13.48 -2.85
C ALA A 28 -11.60 -14.61 -2.12
N VAL A 29 -12.31 -15.66 -1.69
CA VAL A 29 -11.70 -16.85 -1.04
C VAL A 29 -10.74 -17.57 -1.99
N ALA A 30 -11.14 -17.78 -3.24
CA ALA A 30 -10.29 -18.40 -4.26
C ALA A 30 -9.01 -17.60 -4.50
N SER A 31 -9.10 -16.26 -4.53
CA SER A 31 -7.93 -15.39 -4.68
C SER A 31 -6.96 -15.50 -3.49
N LEU A 32 -7.47 -15.61 -2.26
CA LEU A 32 -6.67 -15.79 -1.05
C LEU A 32 -5.98 -17.16 -1.02
N ALA A 33 -6.71 -18.21 -1.40
CA ALA A 33 -6.17 -19.55 -1.55
C ALA A 33 -5.06 -19.58 -2.60
N TYR A 34 -5.34 -19.05 -3.80
CA TYR A 34 -4.35 -18.97 -4.87
C TYR A 34 -3.10 -18.18 -4.44
N LYS A 35 -3.27 -17.02 -3.80
CA LYS A 35 -2.15 -16.21 -3.28
C LYS A 35 -1.29 -17.00 -2.29
N ARG A 36 -1.90 -17.76 -1.38
CA ARG A 36 -1.18 -18.63 -0.45
C ARG A 36 -0.44 -19.76 -1.15
N HIS A 37 -1.02 -20.35 -2.21
CA HIS A 37 -0.38 -21.41 -2.99
C HIS A 37 0.85 -20.93 -3.76
N VAL A 38 0.83 -19.69 -4.25
CA VAL A 38 1.94 -19.09 -5.01
C VAL A 38 3.03 -18.50 -4.10
N GLU A 39 2.69 -18.08 -2.88
CA GLU A 39 3.64 -17.46 -1.95
C GLU A 39 4.77 -18.44 -1.52
N ARG A 40 6.03 -18.05 -1.80
CA ARG A 40 7.25 -18.82 -1.48
C ARG A 40 8.27 -17.88 -0.79
N PRO A 41 8.73 -18.18 0.44
CA PRO A 41 8.23 -19.18 1.38
C PRO A 41 6.84 -18.81 1.92
N GLN A 42 6.03 -19.82 2.26
CA GLN A 42 4.69 -19.59 2.80
C GLN A 42 4.76 -18.99 4.21
N ARG A 43 4.00 -17.93 4.45
CA ARG A 43 3.89 -17.34 5.80
C ARG A 43 3.29 -18.33 6.80
N PRO A 44 3.75 -18.31 8.08
CA PRO A 44 3.16 -19.12 9.13
C PRO A 44 1.64 -18.95 9.19
N VAL A 45 0.90 -20.06 9.32
CA VAL A 45 -0.57 -20.09 9.25
C VAL A 45 -1.21 -19.10 10.24
N LYS A 46 -0.63 -18.95 11.44
CA LYS A 46 -1.09 -18.00 12.45
C LYS A 46 -1.02 -16.55 11.96
N VAL A 47 0.12 -16.11 11.43
CA VAL A 47 0.32 -14.74 10.93
C VAL A 47 -0.55 -14.48 9.71
N TRP A 48 -0.60 -15.44 8.78
CA TRP A 48 -1.47 -15.35 7.61
C TRP A 48 -2.95 -15.24 7.99
N GLY A 49 -3.42 -16.05 8.96
CA GLY A 49 -4.79 -15.99 9.45
C GLY A 49 -5.13 -14.64 10.10
N LEU A 50 -4.19 -14.05 10.84
CA LEU A 50 -4.32 -12.71 11.42
C LEU A 50 -4.38 -11.60 10.35
N ASP A 51 -3.62 -11.73 9.26
CA ASP A 51 -3.65 -10.79 8.13
C ASP A 51 -4.96 -10.90 7.31
N VAL A 52 -5.43 -12.14 7.08
CA VAL A 52 -6.69 -12.40 6.38
C VAL A 52 -7.89 -11.92 7.20
N SER A 53 -7.88 -12.16 8.51
CA SER A 53 -8.98 -11.72 9.39
C SER A 53 -9.08 -10.20 9.45
N LYS A 54 -7.95 -9.47 9.41
CA LYS A 54 -7.97 -7.99 9.29
C LYS A 54 -8.69 -7.53 8.03
N GLN A 55 -8.39 -8.13 6.89
CA GLN A 55 -9.02 -7.81 5.62
C GLN A 55 -10.52 -8.16 5.63
N ALA A 56 -10.87 -9.32 6.16
CA ALA A 56 -12.26 -9.76 6.27
C ALA A 56 -13.10 -8.81 7.15
N VAL A 57 -12.60 -8.46 8.35
CA VAL A 57 -13.30 -7.53 9.25
C VAL A 57 -13.40 -6.14 8.64
N SER A 58 -12.35 -5.64 7.99
CA SER A 58 -12.37 -4.35 7.30
C SER A 58 -13.39 -4.32 6.16
N MET A 59 -13.46 -5.37 5.34
CA MET A 59 -14.41 -5.47 4.23
C MET A 59 -15.84 -5.52 4.73
N LEU A 60 -16.10 -6.31 5.78
CA LEU A 60 -17.41 -6.42 6.40
C LEU A 60 -17.88 -5.07 6.98
N ALA A 61 -17.00 -4.37 7.72
CA ALA A 61 -17.30 -3.06 8.26
C ALA A 61 -17.62 -2.03 7.16
N ALA A 62 -16.79 -1.99 6.10
CA ALA A 62 -17.03 -1.11 4.96
C ALA A 62 -18.35 -1.42 4.25
N HIS A 63 -18.66 -2.71 4.04
CA HIS A 63 -19.90 -3.14 3.39
C HIS A 63 -21.14 -2.73 4.19
N ILE A 64 -21.16 -2.98 5.51
CA ILE A 64 -22.26 -2.60 6.39
C ILE A 64 -22.45 -1.08 6.38
N CYS A 65 -21.38 -0.30 6.58
CA CYS A 65 -21.46 1.15 6.57
C CYS A 65 -21.95 1.69 5.21
N GLY A 66 -21.39 1.18 4.11
CA GLY A 66 -21.77 1.60 2.75
C GLY A 66 -23.25 1.32 2.44
N MET A 67 -23.75 0.13 2.82
CA MET A 67 -25.16 -0.22 2.68
C MET A 67 -26.08 0.69 3.49
N LEU A 68 -25.73 0.98 4.76
CA LEU A 68 -26.50 1.88 5.60
C LEU A 68 -26.55 3.30 5.02
N ILE A 69 -25.41 3.80 4.53
CA ILE A 69 -25.31 5.11 3.89
C ILE A 69 -26.16 5.17 2.62
N ALA A 70 -26.08 4.16 1.76
CA ALA A 70 -26.88 4.10 0.54
C ALA A 70 -28.39 4.13 0.84
N LEU A 71 -28.82 3.38 1.87
CA LEU A 71 -30.22 3.37 2.30
C LEU A 71 -30.64 4.73 2.86
N ILE A 72 -29.82 5.36 3.70
CA ILE A 72 -30.10 6.70 4.26
C ILE A 72 -30.14 7.73 3.12
N ALA A 73 -29.20 7.70 2.18
CA ALA A 73 -29.14 8.64 1.06
C ALA A 73 -30.39 8.56 0.18
N HIS A 74 -30.83 7.35 -0.17
CA HIS A 74 -32.08 7.15 -0.93
C HIS A 74 -33.30 7.72 -0.20
N ARG A 75 -33.38 7.54 1.14
CA ARG A 75 -34.51 8.01 1.95
C ARG A 75 -34.50 9.52 2.21
N THR A 76 -33.32 10.14 2.26
CA THR A 76 -33.15 11.55 2.67
C THR A 76 -33.08 12.53 1.51
N VAL A 77 -32.54 12.12 0.36
CA VAL A 77 -32.32 13.02 -0.78
C VAL A 77 -33.56 13.08 -1.68
N THR A 78 -33.91 12.00 -2.38
CA THR A 78 -35.14 11.92 -3.20
C THR A 78 -35.44 10.47 -3.58
N ALA A 79 -36.69 10.03 -3.40
CA ALA A 79 -37.16 8.70 -3.87
C ALA A 79 -37.49 8.65 -5.37
N GLN A 80 -37.05 9.63 -6.18
CA GLN A 80 -37.39 9.71 -7.61
C GLN A 80 -36.54 8.79 -8.50
N SER A 81 -35.40 8.30 -8.02
CA SER A 81 -34.51 7.37 -8.75
C SER A 81 -34.38 6.04 -8.01
N SER A 82 -34.01 4.99 -8.75
CA SER A 82 -33.99 3.62 -8.24
C SER A 82 -33.00 3.43 -7.08
N GLU A 83 -33.27 2.44 -6.20
CA GLU A 83 -32.36 2.06 -5.11
C GLU A 83 -30.98 1.65 -5.64
N CYS A 84 -30.96 0.96 -6.78
CA CYS A 84 -29.75 0.49 -7.46
C CYS A 84 -28.88 1.65 -7.94
N SER A 85 -29.47 2.71 -8.50
CA SER A 85 -28.73 3.88 -8.95
C SER A 85 -28.16 4.72 -7.79
N TRP A 86 -28.90 4.86 -6.69
CA TRP A 86 -28.37 5.49 -5.48
C TRP A 86 -27.25 4.67 -4.84
N TYR A 87 -27.37 3.34 -4.84
CA TYR A 87 -26.28 2.48 -4.43
C TYR A 87 -25.04 2.68 -5.30
N PHE A 88 -25.19 2.73 -6.62
CA PHE A 88 -24.07 2.96 -7.54
C PHE A 88 -23.32 4.26 -7.21
N VAL A 89 -24.05 5.35 -7.01
CA VAL A 89 -23.47 6.64 -6.65
C VAL A 89 -22.73 6.56 -5.30
N ALA A 90 -23.39 6.04 -4.27
CA ALA A 90 -22.78 5.91 -2.94
C ALA A 90 -21.54 5.01 -2.96
N PHE A 91 -21.59 3.89 -3.68
CA PHE A 91 -20.48 2.96 -3.88
C PHE A 91 -19.32 3.60 -4.65
N THR A 92 -19.61 4.39 -5.68
CA THR A 92 -18.58 5.12 -6.44
C THR A 92 -17.83 6.11 -5.55
N PHE A 93 -18.54 6.84 -4.69
CA PHE A 93 -17.91 7.74 -3.71
C PHE A 93 -17.14 6.97 -2.63
N ASP A 94 -17.66 5.86 -2.12
CA ASP A 94 -16.96 5.04 -1.12
C ASP A 94 -15.63 4.49 -1.66
N THR A 95 -15.65 3.97 -2.88
CA THR A 95 -14.45 3.37 -3.50
C THR A 95 -13.41 4.41 -3.91
N THR A 96 -13.81 5.65 -4.17
CA THR A 96 -12.92 6.77 -4.54
C THR A 96 -12.53 7.61 -3.32
N LEU A 97 -13.43 8.46 -2.85
CA LEU A 97 -13.22 9.36 -1.71
C LEU A 97 -13.02 8.59 -0.41
N GLY A 98 -13.80 7.53 -0.16
CA GLY A 98 -13.69 6.73 1.05
C GLY A 98 -12.31 6.08 1.22
N LEU A 99 -11.70 5.59 0.13
CA LEU A 99 -10.33 5.07 0.14
C LEU A 99 -9.30 6.16 0.49
N LEU A 100 -9.40 7.33 -0.16
CA LEU A 100 -8.49 8.46 0.09
C LEU A 100 -8.59 8.94 1.54
N LEU A 101 -9.81 9.09 2.06
CA LEU A 101 -10.06 9.47 3.44
C LEU A 101 -9.49 8.43 4.42
N THR A 102 -9.69 7.13 4.15
CA THR A 102 -9.14 6.06 5.01
C THR A 102 -7.61 6.14 5.08
N ILE A 103 -6.94 6.31 3.94
CA ILE A 103 -5.48 6.44 3.89
C ILE A 103 -5.02 7.71 4.63
N GLY A 104 -5.73 8.82 4.45
CA GLY A 104 -5.44 10.08 5.14
C GLY A 104 -5.57 9.96 6.65
N LEU A 105 -6.68 9.40 7.12
CA LEU A 105 -6.99 9.16 8.54
C LEU A 105 -5.97 8.22 9.17
N HIS A 106 -5.67 7.09 8.55
CA HIS A 106 -4.67 6.15 9.05
C HIS A 106 -3.29 6.82 9.18
N LYS A 107 -2.84 7.58 8.17
CA LYS A 107 -1.58 8.33 8.26
C LYS A 107 -1.62 9.42 9.35
N ALA A 108 -2.77 10.06 9.57
CA ALA A 108 -2.93 11.04 10.64
C ALA A 108 -2.87 10.35 12.02
N ALA A 109 -3.53 9.20 12.18
CA ALA A 109 -3.50 8.39 13.39
C ALA A 109 -2.08 7.94 13.73
N LEU A 110 -1.32 7.43 12.75
CA LEU A 110 0.09 7.05 12.96
C LEU A 110 0.98 8.24 13.34
N ARG A 111 0.78 9.41 12.71
CA ARG A 111 1.51 10.64 13.11
C ARG A 111 1.13 11.10 14.51
N GLY A 112 -0.14 11.02 14.86
CA GLY A 112 -0.65 11.34 16.19
C GLY A 112 -0.08 10.42 17.25
N ALA A 113 -0.03 9.11 16.99
CA ALA A 113 0.59 8.12 17.87
C ALA A 113 2.09 8.41 18.08
N ALA A 114 2.83 8.75 17.01
CA ALA A 114 4.24 9.12 17.10
C ALA A 114 4.46 10.42 17.88
N TRP A 115 3.64 11.45 17.63
CA TRP A 115 3.68 12.70 18.39
C TRP A 115 3.38 12.48 19.88
N TYR A 116 2.36 11.68 20.18
CA TYR A 116 1.99 11.32 21.55
C TYR A 116 3.12 10.56 22.25
N GLY A 117 3.71 9.57 21.58
CA GLY A 117 4.84 8.80 22.11
C GLY A 117 6.04 9.68 22.49
N ARG A 118 6.42 10.65 21.64
CA ARG A 118 7.49 11.60 21.97
C ARG A 118 7.16 12.46 23.19
N ARG A 119 5.93 12.95 23.29
CA ARG A 119 5.49 13.81 24.41
C ARG A 119 5.34 13.02 25.71
N ALA A 120 4.92 11.76 25.64
CA ALA A 120 4.88 10.85 26.78
C ALA A 120 6.30 10.50 27.25
N ALA A 121 7.23 10.20 26.33
CA ALA A 121 8.63 9.94 26.66
C ALA A 121 9.30 11.12 27.37
N GLN A 122 9.00 12.37 26.97
CA GLN A 122 9.50 13.56 27.67
C GLN A 122 8.98 13.69 29.11
N ARG A 123 7.74 13.26 29.39
CA ARG A 123 7.15 13.29 30.74
C ARG A 123 7.66 12.18 31.65
N LEU A 124 7.97 11.01 31.08
CA LEU A 124 8.57 9.89 31.80
C LEU A 124 10.08 10.08 32.00
N GLY A 125 10.77 10.68 31.02
CA GLY A 125 12.19 11.04 31.12
C GLY A 125 12.49 12.15 32.12
N SER A 126 11.48 12.90 32.58
CA SER A 126 11.60 13.78 33.75
C SER A 126 11.54 13.03 35.10
N ASP A 127 11.02 11.80 35.15
CA ASP A 127 11.06 10.95 36.36
C ASP A 127 12.36 10.10 36.42
N GLU A 128 13.02 9.84 35.29
CA GLU A 128 14.31 9.13 35.19
C GLU A 128 15.52 10.10 35.19
N LEU A 129 15.37 11.28 35.79
CA LEU A 129 16.49 12.13 36.20
C LEU A 129 16.74 12.01 37.71
N GLN A 130 16.88 10.77 38.18
CA GLN A 130 17.48 10.45 39.47
C GLN A 130 18.52 9.34 39.25
N PRO A 131 19.83 9.67 39.21
CA PRO A 131 20.86 8.65 39.19
C PRO A 131 21.00 8.12 40.62
N ALA A 132 20.44 6.94 40.90
CA ALA A 132 20.68 6.23 42.14
C ALA A 132 21.03 4.77 41.84
N VAL A 133 22.34 4.54 41.68
CA VAL A 133 23.12 3.45 42.27
C VAL A 133 22.38 2.12 42.48
N GLY A 134 22.73 1.09 41.70
CA GLY A 134 22.40 -0.27 42.09
C GLY A 134 22.51 -1.34 41.01
N LEU A 135 23.69 -1.95 40.92
CA LEU A 135 23.90 -3.37 40.64
C LEU A 135 23.44 -3.93 39.28
N SER A 136 24.45 -4.11 38.43
CA SER A 136 24.73 -5.36 37.71
C SER A 136 23.77 -6.51 38.03
N GLY A 137 22.84 -6.77 37.11
CA GLY A 137 22.05 -7.98 37.08
C GLY A 137 21.50 -8.16 35.67
N ASN A 138 21.86 -9.28 35.03
CA ASN A 138 21.40 -9.69 33.71
C ASN A 138 19.92 -9.31 33.46
N ALA A 139 19.68 -8.35 32.57
CA ALA A 139 18.36 -8.03 32.06
C ALA A 139 17.90 -9.06 31.01
N SER A 140 18.04 -10.34 31.33
CA SER A 140 17.34 -11.45 30.67
C SER A 140 16.02 -11.63 31.40
N GLY A 141 15.13 -10.64 31.27
CA GLY A 141 13.89 -10.59 32.04
C GLY A 141 13.13 -9.28 31.90
N SER A 142 12.95 -8.79 30.67
CA SER A 142 12.03 -7.67 30.39
C SER A 142 10.57 -8.14 30.54
N GLY A 143 10.13 -8.27 31.78
CA GLY A 143 8.73 -8.50 32.13
C GLY A 143 7.84 -7.31 31.76
N THR A 144 6.98 -7.51 30.77
CA THR A 144 5.56 -7.08 30.75
C THR A 144 5.17 -5.70 31.29
N LEU A 145 5.88 -4.62 30.96
CA LEU A 145 5.20 -3.35 30.68
C LEU A 145 4.59 -3.51 29.27
N GLY A 146 3.40 -4.14 29.22
CA GLY A 146 2.76 -4.53 27.96
C GLY A 146 2.80 -3.39 26.95
N ASP A 147 3.33 -3.67 25.75
CA ASP A 147 3.67 -2.65 24.74
C ASP A 147 2.61 -1.57 24.66
N ARG A 148 3.04 -0.33 24.72
CA ARG A 148 2.13 0.81 24.74
C ARG A 148 1.38 0.85 23.41
N TRP A 149 0.09 1.19 23.45
CA TRP A 149 -0.77 1.12 22.27
C TRP A 149 -0.22 1.93 21.09
N PHE A 150 0.44 3.06 21.34
CA PHE A 150 1.02 3.92 20.30
C PHE A 150 2.30 3.35 19.67
N GLU A 151 3.06 2.50 20.39
CA GLU A 151 4.21 1.77 19.84
C GLU A 151 3.72 0.63 18.94
N VAL A 152 2.68 -0.09 19.39
CA VAL A 152 2.05 -1.18 18.63
C VAL A 152 1.48 -0.73 17.29
N LEU A 153 0.92 0.49 17.24
CA LEU A 153 0.41 1.07 15.99
C LEU A 153 1.52 1.41 14.99
N GLN A 154 2.71 1.78 15.48
CA GLN A 154 3.86 2.12 14.63
C GLN A 154 4.50 0.87 14.01
N THR A 155 4.40 -0.29 14.66
CA THR A 155 4.92 -1.57 14.15
C THR A 155 3.86 -2.34 13.34
N CYS A 156 3.41 -1.76 12.21
CA CYS A 156 2.39 -2.39 11.37
C CYS A 156 2.85 -3.79 10.88
N GLY A 157 1.97 -4.80 11.03
CA GLY A 157 2.26 -6.16 10.56
C GLY A 157 3.19 -6.99 11.45
N ASN A 158 3.73 -6.40 12.52
CA ASN A 158 4.47 -7.14 13.54
C ASN A 158 3.54 -7.55 14.68
N TYR A 159 3.36 -8.86 14.85
CA TYR A 159 2.52 -9.44 15.91
C TYR A 159 3.31 -9.91 17.15
N GLY A 160 4.64 -9.84 17.10
CA GLY A 160 5.53 -10.47 18.08
C GLY A 160 5.84 -11.94 17.77
N ASP A 161 6.80 -12.50 18.50
CA ASP A 161 7.14 -13.92 18.48
C ASP A 161 7.09 -14.50 19.91
N PRO A 162 6.08 -15.32 20.27
CA PRO A 162 4.97 -15.78 19.43
C PRO A 162 3.94 -14.68 19.08
N PRO A 163 3.13 -14.82 18.01
CA PRO A 163 2.14 -13.83 17.60
C PRO A 163 1.10 -13.54 18.69
N SER A 164 0.94 -12.27 19.04
CA SER A 164 0.05 -11.79 20.09
C SER A 164 -1.26 -11.20 19.55
N TYR A 165 -2.39 -11.71 20.05
CA TYR A 165 -3.72 -11.23 19.67
C TYR A 165 -4.00 -9.80 20.14
N ARG A 166 -3.38 -9.34 21.23
CA ARG A 166 -3.51 -7.97 21.73
C ARG A 166 -2.96 -6.96 20.71
N ARG A 167 -1.76 -7.20 20.17
CA ARG A 167 -1.15 -6.32 19.17
C ARG A 167 -1.97 -6.30 17.87
N TRP A 168 -2.41 -7.47 17.43
CA TRP A 168 -3.33 -7.60 16.29
C TRP A 168 -4.62 -6.79 16.51
N GLY A 169 -5.23 -6.90 17.69
CA GLY A 169 -6.49 -6.24 18.03
C GLY A 169 -6.38 -4.72 18.06
N ILE A 170 -5.28 -4.17 18.59
CA ILE A 170 -5.02 -2.72 18.58
C ILE A 170 -4.88 -2.19 17.15
N GLN A 171 -4.09 -2.88 16.31
CA GLN A 171 -3.93 -2.51 14.91
C GLN A 171 -5.24 -2.64 14.11
N LEU A 172 -6.03 -3.68 14.38
CA LEU A 172 -7.32 -3.88 13.74
C LEU A 172 -8.32 -2.78 14.15
N ALA A 173 -8.40 -2.47 15.44
CA ALA A 173 -9.33 -1.48 15.97
C ALA A 173 -9.07 -0.08 15.38
N GLU A 174 -7.79 0.32 15.30
CA GLU A 174 -7.42 1.59 14.66
C GLU A 174 -7.81 1.61 13.17
N TRP A 175 -7.52 0.54 12.45
CA TRP A 175 -7.84 0.44 11.03
C TRP A 175 -9.35 0.51 10.79
N VAL A 176 -10.13 -0.28 11.54
CA VAL A 176 -11.59 -0.31 11.43
C VAL A 176 -12.20 1.04 11.82
N ALA A 177 -11.67 1.71 12.84
CA ALA A 177 -12.11 3.05 13.20
C ALA A 177 -11.87 4.05 12.06
N CYS A 178 -10.70 4.01 11.42
CA CYS A 178 -10.42 4.83 10.24
C CYS A 178 -11.36 4.53 9.07
N VAL A 179 -11.63 3.25 8.81
CA VAL A 179 -12.57 2.79 7.77
C VAL A 179 -13.98 3.34 8.05
N VAL A 180 -14.53 3.12 9.24
CA VAL A 180 -15.88 3.57 9.61
C VAL A 180 -15.98 5.09 9.54
N LEU A 181 -15.01 5.81 10.11
CA LEU A 181 -15.00 7.27 10.08
C LEU A 181 -14.94 7.81 8.64
N ALA A 182 -14.09 7.23 7.79
CA ALA A 182 -14.03 7.61 6.38
C ALA A 182 -15.37 7.38 5.66
N ARG A 183 -16.08 6.29 5.98
CA ARG A 183 -17.39 5.98 5.37
C ARG A 183 -18.43 6.97 5.82
N VAL A 184 -18.49 7.29 7.11
CA VAL A 184 -19.43 8.30 7.63
C VAL A 184 -19.16 9.65 6.97
N MET A 185 -17.90 10.10 6.91
CA MET A 185 -17.53 11.35 6.22
C MET A 185 -17.94 11.33 4.74
N CYS A 186 -17.65 10.24 4.04
CA CYS A 186 -18.02 10.06 2.63
C CYS A 186 -19.53 10.08 2.43
N GLY A 187 -20.29 9.38 3.27
CA GLY A 187 -21.74 9.35 3.24
C GLY A 187 -22.36 10.71 3.53
N THR A 188 -21.80 11.48 4.47
CA THR A 188 -22.20 12.87 4.70
C THR A 188 -22.00 13.72 3.43
N VAL A 189 -20.86 13.57 2.74
CA VAL A 189 -20.61 14.26 1.47
C VAL A 189 -21.66 13.86 0.43
N VAL A 190 -21.97 12.57 0.28
CA VAL A 190 -23.02 12.10 -0.66
C VAL A 190 -24.38 12.70 -0.35
N VAL A 191 -24.79 12.75 0.92
CA VAL A 191 -26.08 13.34 1.32
C VAL A 191 -26.11 14.84 1.04
N LEU A 192 -25.02 15.56 1.35
CA LEU A 192 -24.92 17.01 1.11
C LEU A 192 -24.91 17.36 -0.38
N LEU A 193 -24.27 16.54 -1.22
CA LEU A 193 -24.26 16.71 -2.68
C LEU A 193 -25.50 16.09 -3.36
N GLY A 194 -26.47 15.59 -2.59
CA GLY A 194 -27.58 14.78 -3.09
C GLY A 194 -28.35 15.44 -4.24
N SER A 195 -28.57 16.76 -4.20
CA SER A 195 -29.27 17.50 -5.25
C SER A 195 -28.54 17.50 -6.60
N ALA A 196 -27.21 17.45 -6.60
CA ALA A 196 -26.44 17.32 -7.83
C ALA A 196 -26.35 15.86 -8.29
N LEU A 197 -26.22 14.94 -7.32
CA LEU A 197 -26.05 13.51 -7.57
C LEU A 197 -27.31 12.84 -8.11
N VAL A 198 -28.51 13.38 -7.84
CA VAL A 198 -29.76 12.84 -8.39
C VAL A 198 -29.76 12.84 -9.92
N HIS A 199 -29.14 13.83 -10.56
CA HIS A 199 -29.03 13.88 -12.02
C HIS A 199 -28.19 12.72 -12.57
N ILE A 200 -27.15 12.32 -11.85
CA ILE A 200 -26.32 11.16 -12.20
C ILE A 200 -27.13 9.88 -12.03
N ALA A 201 -27.88 9.76 -10.93
CA ALA A 201 -28.73 8.60 -10.68
C ALA A 201 -29.85 8.44 -11.72
N GLN A 202 -30.51 9.54 -12.09
CA GLN A 202 -31.54 9.56 -13.15
C GLN A 202 -30.94 9.25 -14.52
N GLY A 203 -29.74 9.77 -14.82
CA GLY A 203 -29.01 9.42 -16.04
C GLY A 203 -28.73 7.93 -16.12
N LEU A 204 -28.32 7.30 -15.02
CA LEU A 204 -28.12 5.86 -14.96
C LEU A 204 -29.43 5.08 -15.13
N ASP A 205 -30.52 5.52 -14.50
CA ASP A 205 -31.84 4.90 -14.68
C ASP A 205 -32.27 4.97 -16.16
N SER A 206 -32.08 6.13 -16.82
CA SER A 206 -32.43 6.33 -18.23
C SER A 206 -31.64 5.42 -19.18
N LEU A 207 -30.40 5.08 -18.84
CA LEU A 207 -29.55 4.19 -19.64
C LEU A 207 -30.07 2.74 -19.66
N PHE A 208 -30.84 2.33 -18.64
CA PHE A 208 -31.34 0.98 -18.48
C PHE A 208 -32.88 0.89 -18.48
N GLU A 209 -33.56 1.87 -19.07
CA GLU A 209 -35.02 1.87 -19.23
C GLU A 209 -35.51 0.56 -19.89
N GLY A 210 -36.51 -0.07 -19.28
CA GLY A 210 -37.07 -1.34 -19.76
C GLY A 210 -36.26 -2.60 -19.42
N HIS A 211 -35.04 -2.47 -18.85
CA HIS A 211 -34.19 -3.60 -18.49
C HIS A 211 -33.66 -3.54 -17.03
N PRO A 212 -34.54 -3.54 -16.01
CA PRO A 212 -34.15 -3.40 -14.60
C PRO A 212 -33.22 -4.53 -14.11
N THR A 213 -33.34 -5.74 -14.66
CA THR A 213 -32.46 -6.86 -14.34
C THR A 213 -31.02 -6.61 -14.82
N LEU A 214 -30.85 -5.93 -15.95
CA LEU A 214 -29.52 -5.59 -16.47
C LEU A 214 -28.86 -4.49 -15.64
N LEU A 215 -29.63 -3.49 -15.19
CA LEU A 215 -29.17 -2.48 -14.24
C LEU A 215 -28.68 -3.14 -12.95
N LEU A 216 -29.48 -4.07 -12.39
CA LEU A 216 -29.13 -4.79 -11.16
C LEU A 216 -27.81 -5.54 -11.31
N TYR A 217 -27.64 -6.37 -12.35
CA TYR A 217 -26.39 -7.12 -12.56
C TYR A 217 -25.20 -6.20 -12.82
N THR A 218 -25.40 -5.13 -13.58
CA THR A 218 -24.33 -4.17 -13.88
C THR A 218 -23.82 -3.51 -12.61
N VAL A 219 -24.73 -3.00 -11.77
CA VAL A 219 -24.39 -2.24 -10.57
C VAL A 219 -23.95 -3.14 -9.40
N MET A 220 -24.47 -4.37 -9.30
CA MET A 220 -24.15 -5.29 -8.20
C MET A 220 -22.96 -6.22 -8.48
N ILE A 221 -22.68 -6.53 -9.75
CA ILE A 221 -21.63 -7.49 -10.12
C ILE A 221 -20.53 -6.78 -10.89
N CYS A 222 -20.84 -6.21 -12.06
CA CYS A 222 -19.83 -5.70 -12.98
C CYS A 222 -19.07 -4.50 -12.40
N CYS A 223 -19.79 -3.49 -11.91
CA CYS A 223 -19.17 -2.27 -11.36
C CYS A 223 -18.35 -2.57 -10.09
N PRO A 224 -18.84 -3.35 -9.10
CA PRO A 224 -18.05 -3.68 -7.91
C PRO A 224 -16.84 -4.55 -8.23
N LEU A 225 -16.94 -5.51 -9.16
CA LEU A 225 -15.78 -6.28 -9.61
C LEU A 225 -14.72 -5.37 -10.21
N LEU A 226 -15.11 -4.51 -11.16
CA LEU A 226 -14.18 -3.61 -11.82
C LEU A 226 -13.53 -2.66 -10.80
N MET A 227 -14.33 -2.03 -9.94
CA MET A 227 -13.81 -1.10 -8.93
C MET A 227 -12.92 -1.80 -7.89
N ASN A 228 -13.29 -2.99 -7.41
CA ASN A 228 -12.46 -3.75 -6.48
C ASN A 228 -11.14 -4.20 -7.12
N ILE A 229 -11.15 -4.58 -8.41
CA ILE A 229 -9.92 -4.86 -9.17
C ILE A 229 -9.07 -3.59 -9.25
N CYS A 230 -9.65 -2.45 -9.63
CA CYS A 230 -8.96 -1.16 -9.67
C CYS A 230 -8.36 -0.79 -8.30
N GLN A 231 -9.09 -1.04 -7.21
CA GLN A 231 -8.60 -0.80 -5.85
C GLN A 231 -7.37 -1.66 -5.53
N VAL A 232 -7.41 -2.96 -5.83
CA VAL A 232 -6.27 -3.86 -5.63
C VAL A 232 -5.07 -3.42 -6.46
N LEU A 233 -5.29 -3.02 -7.72
CA LEU A 233 -4.23 -2.53 -8.59
C LEU A 233 -3.61 -1.23 -8.07
N ILE A 234 -4.44 -0.26 -7.65
CA ILE A 234 -3.95 1.01 -7.08
C ILE A 234 -3.15 0.74 -5.80
N GLN A 235 -3.65 -0.13 -4.91
CA GLN A 235 -2.96 -0.49 -3.68
C GLN A 235 -1.63 -1.19 -3.96
N ASP A 236 -1.59 -2.10 -4.94
CA ASP A 236 -0.38 -2.80 -5.36
C ASP A 236 0.65 -1.84 -6.00
N LEU A 237 0.22 -0.89 -6.81
CA LEU A 237 1.07 0.17 -7.37
C LEU A 237 1.70 1.04 -6.27
N VAL A 238 0.90 1.46 -5.29
CA VAL A 238 1.38 2.26 -4.15
C VAL A 238 2.39 1.46 -3.31
N LEU A 239 2.14 0.17 -3.08
CA LEU A 239 3.04 -0.70 -2.33
C LEU A 239 4.37 -0.86 -3.05
N LYS A 240 4.34 -1.18 -4.35
CA LYS A 240 5.54 -1.33 -5.19
C LYS A 240 6.38 -0.06 -5.23
N TRP A 241 5.74 1.10 -5.39
CA TRP A 241 6.44 2.39 -5.36
C TRP A 241 7.15 2.63 -4.02
N ARG A 242 6.50 2.27 -2.89
CA ARG A 242 7.11 2.37 -1.56
C ARG A 242 8.27 1.39 -1.37
N SER A 243 8.13 0.14 -1.81
CA SER A 243 9.21 -0.84 -1.78
C SER A 243 10.41 -0.40 -2.61
N ALA A 244 10.18 0.16 -3.81
CA ALA A 244 11.24 0.69 -4.67
C ALA A 244 11.96 1.88 -4.03
N LYS A 245 11.21 2.83 -3.45
CA LYS A 245 11.79 3.98 -2.75
C LYS A 245 12.56 3.57 -1.49
N ALA A 246 12.08 2.58 -0.75
CA ALA A 246 12.79 2.04 0.43
C ALA A 246 14.10 1.35 0.03
N GLY A 247 14.11 0.60 -1.08
CA GLY A 247 15.33 0.00 -1.62
C GLY A 247 16.33 1.03 -2.16
N ALA A 248 15.86 2.12 -2.74
CA ALA A 248 16.72 3.21 -3.21
C ALA A 248 17.26 4.11 -2.07
N ALA A 249 16.60 4.12 -0.91
CA ALA A 249 16.99 4.90 0.27
C ALA A 249 17.84 4.09 1.27
N ALA A 250 18.03 2.79 1.06
CA ALA A 250 18.99 2.01 1.82
C ALA A 250 20.41 2.44 1.39
N PRO A 251 21.25 2.99 2.29
CA PRO A 251 22.65 3.23 1.97
C PRO A 251 23.29 1.88 1.69
N GLY A 252 24.12 1.80 0.65
CA GLY A 252 24.97 0.64 0.42
C GLY A 252 25.75 0.34 1.70
N ASP A 253 25.47 -0.82 2.29
CA ASP A 253 26.33 -1.44 3.28
C ASP A 253 27.58 -1.92 2.53
N ASP A 254 28.52 -1.01 2.32
CA ASP A 254 29.88 -1.32 1.87
C ASP A 254 30.66 -1.90 3.06
N SER A 255 30.19 -3.02 3.63
CA SER A 255 31.02 -3.91 4.42
C SER A 255 31.71 -4.90 3.47
N ASN A 256 32.75 -4.39 2.80
CA ASN A 256 33.67 -5.20 2.01
C ASN A 256 34.52 -6.06 2.96
N GLY A 257 33.97 -7.19 3.36
CA GLY A 257 34.74 -8.38 3.72
C GLY A 257 35.42 -8.92 2.46
N LEU A 258 36.72 -9.19 2.61
CA LEU A 258 37.58 -9.78 1.60
C LEU A 258 37.02 -11.13 1.10
N ASP A 259 37.31 -11.40 -0.17
CA ASP A 259 37.23 -12.68 -0.89
C ASP A 259 35.87 -13.17 -1.40
N GLY A 260 35.74 -13.17 -2.74
CA GLY A 260 34.72 -13.93 -3.46
C GLY A 260 34.32 -13.30 -4.79
N GLY A 261 35.08 -13.57 -5.85
CA GLY A 261 34.84 -13.05 -7.19
C GLY A 261 33.41 -13.29 -7.70
N GLY A 262 32.66 -12.21 -7.88
CA GLY A 262 31.39 -12.22 -8.61
C GLY A 262 31.61 -12.29 -10.13
N PRO A 263 30.68 -12.90 -10.88
CA PRO A 263 30.84 -13.15 -12.31
C PRO A 263 30.99 -11.85 -13.10
N SER A 264 31.94 -11.84 -14.04
CA SER A 264 32.27 -10.65 -14.81
C SER A 264 31.08 -10.17 -15.65
N LEU A 265 31.05 -8.87 -15.98
CA LEU A 265 30.02 -8.23 -16.80
C LEU A 265 29.73 -9.00 -18.12
N ALA A 266 30.73 -9.73 -18.63
CA ALA A 266 30.60 -10.59 -19.80
C ALA A 266 29.62 -11.77 -19.58
N GLU A 267 29.57 -12.37 -18.39
CA GLU A 267 28.61 -13.43 -18.05
C GLU A 267 27.20 -12.88 -17.86
N ARG A 268 27.07 -11.70 -17.24
CA ARG A 268 25.78 -11.00 -17.10
C ARG A 268 25.20 -10.58 -18.44
N LEU A 269 26.05 -10.22 -19.41
CA LEU A 269 25.62 -9.90 -20.77
C LEU A 269 25.32 -11.14 -21.61
N GLY A 270 26.03 -12.27 -21.39
CA GLY A 270 25.72 -13.57 -22.01
C GLY A 270 24.33 -14.09 -21.63
N SER A 271 23.90 -13.88 -20.38
CA SER A 271 22.55 -14.21 -19.90
C SER A 271 21.43 -13.42 -20.60
N LEU A 272 21.68 -12.17 -21.00
CA LEU A 272 20.70 -11.33 -21.69
C LEU A 272 20.53 -11.70 -23.17
N THR A 273 21.55 -12.31 -23.78
CA THR A 273 21.47 -12.78 -25.17
C THR A 273 20.70 -14.09 -25.36
N GLN A 274 20.33 -14.80 -24.29
CA GLN A 274 19.57 -16.06 -24.40
C GLN A 274 18.04 -15.85 -24.51
N PHE A 275 17.53 -14.62 -24.36
CA PHE A 275 16.09 -14.33 -24.37
C PHE A 275 15.49 -13.95 -25.73
N ARG A 276 16.18 -14.18 -26.85
CA ARG A 276 15.55 -14.02 -28.18
C ARG A 276 16.06 -15.06 -29.18
N GLY A 277 15.29 -16.13 -29.35
CA GLY A 277 15.54 -17.14 -30.38
C GLY A 277 15.45 -16.53 -31.78
N THR A 278 16.53 -16.64 -32.55
CA THR A 278 16.60 -17.05 -33.96
C THR A 278 18.07 -17.05 -34.41
N PRO A 279 18.56 -18.14 -35.06
CA PRO A 279 19.99 -18.30 -35.36
C PRO A 279 20.36 -17.66 -36.70
N GLY A 280 21.55 -17.04 -36.80
CA GLY A 280 22.22 -16.87 -38.10
C GLY A 280 22.82 -15.52 -38.46
N ARG A 281 22.88 -14.49 -37.58
CA ARG A 281 23.47 -13.20 -37.99
C ARG A 281 24.25 -12.43 -36.91
N GLY A 282 24.66 -13.10 -35.83
CA GLY A 282 25.29 -12.48 -34.66
C GLY A 282 26.83 -12.48 -34.62
N SER A 283 27.52 -13.31 -35.40
CA SER A 283 28.98 -13.48 -35.21
C SER A 283 29.79 -12.25 -35.67
N ALA A 284 29.35 -11.55 -36.73
CA ALA A 284 30.08 -10.40 -37.27
C ALA A 284 30.04 -9.16 -36.36
N ILE A 285 29.01 -9.02 -35.51
CA ILE A 285 28.87 -7.90 -34.57
C ILE A 285 29.67 -8.17 -33.29
N ALA A 286 29.61 -9.41 -32.78
CA ALA A 286 30.39 -9.82 -31.62
C ALA A 286 31.90 -9.70 -31.84
N GLU A 287 32.38 -10.04 -33.04
CA GLU A 287 33.81 -9.98 -33.39
C GLU A 287 34.31 -8.52 -33.54
N ARG A 288 33.48 -7.63 -34.10
CA ARG A 288 33.79 -6.18 -34.19
C ARG A 288 33.87 -5.51 -32.82
N VAL A 289 32.98 -5.86 -31.89
CA VAL A 289 32.98 -5.33 -30.52
C VAL A 289 34.18 -5.83 -29.71
N ALA A 290 34.57 -7.11 -29.89
CA ALA A 290 35.79 -7.66 -29.27
C ALA A 290 37.08 -7.00 -29.79
N SER A 291 37.13 -6.61 -31.07
CA SER A 291 38.28 -5.88 -31.63
C SER A 291 38.40 -4.44 -31.09
N LEU A 292 37.27 -3.77 -30.87
CA LEU A 292 37.22 -2.42 -30.30
C LEU A 292 37.59 -2.41 -28.81
N ALA A 293 37.21 -3.45 -28.06
CA ALA A 293 37.60 -3.61 -26.66
C ALA A 293 39.12 -3.82 -26.49
N LYS A 294 39.78 -4.50 -27.45
CA LYS A 294 41.25 -4.64 -27.45
C LYS A 294 42.00 -3.35 -27.76
N LEU A 295 41.39 -2.41 -28.49
CA LEU A 295 41.98 -1.10 -28.79
C LEU A 295 41.85 -0.08 -27.64
N GLY A 296 40.87 -0.25 -26.74
CA GLY A 296 40.69 0.62 -25.57
C GLY A 296 41.61 0.31 -24.37
N GLY A 297 42.32 -0.83 -24.39
CA GLY A 297 43.08 -1.33 -23.24
C GLY A 297 44.55 -0.90 -23.14
N SER A 298 45.03 0.03 -23.98
CA SER A 298 46.45 0.45 -23.97
C SER A 298 46.59 1.96 -23.94
N ARG A 299 46.60 2.55 -22.73
CA ARG A 299 47.28 3.82 -22.40
C ARG A 299 47.38 4.03 -20.87
N PRO A 300 48.36 3.42 -20.20
CA PRO A 300 48.90 3.96 -18.96
C PRO A 300 49.93 5.07 -19.31
N ARG A 301 50.10 6.07 -18.44
CA ARG A 301 51.16 7.13 -18.49
C ARG A 301 50.93 8.38 -19.36
N LEU A 302 49.79 9.06 -19.18
CA LEU A 302 49.67 10.48 -19.59
C LEU A 302 49.21 11.43 -18.47
N ALA A 303 48.57 10.94 -17.41
CA ALA A 303 48.17 11.77 -16.28
C ALA A 303 49.32 12.13 -15.31
N GLU A 304 50.44 11.39 -15.37
CA GLU A 304 51.56 11.56 -14.43
C GLU A 304 52.64 12.52 -14.94
N ARG A 305 52.54 12.98 -16.20
CA ARG A 305 53.52 13.89 -16.82
C ARG A 305 53.11 15.37 -16.78
N GLU A 306 51.83 15.68 -16.54
CA GLU A 306 51.35 17.07 -16.43
C GLU A 306 51.52 17.66 -15.03
N ALA A 307 51.69 16.83 -13.99
CA ALA A 307 51.94 17.29 -12.62
C ALA A 307 53.39 17.74 -12.37
N SER A 308 54.31 17.52 -13.32
CA SER A 308 55.75 17.81 -13.16
C SER A 308 56.22 19.05 -13.95
N LEU A 309 55.32 19.75 -14.65
CA LEU A 309 55.64 20.93 -15.47
C LEU A 309 55.31 22.29 -14.83
N LEU A 310 54.82 22.31 -13.59
CA LEU A 310 54.65 23.56 -12.81
C LEU A 310 55.81 23.69 -11.80
N GLY A 311 56.95 24.15 -12.31
CA GLY A 311 58.06 24.66 -11.50
C GLY A 311 57.82 26.10 -11.01
N PRO A 312 58.59 26.58 -10.02
CA PRO A 312 58.28 27.75 -9.21
C PRO A 312 58.73 29.06 -9.89
N ALA A 313 57.94 30.12 -9.74
CA ALA A 313 58.38 31.49 -9.96
C ALA A 313 57.93 32.36 -8.78
N ASP A 314 58.93 33.04 -8.23
CA ASP A 314 59.02 33.78 -6.99
C ASP A 314 58.87 35.31 -7.23
N GLN A 315 58.65 36.04 -6.13
CA GLN A 315 58.75 37.50 -5.91
C GLN A 315 57.61 38.40 -6.44
N ARG A 316 57.10 39.41 -5.70
CA ARG A 316 57.71 40.22 -4.62
C ARG A 316 56.65 41.09 -3.89
N SER A 317 56.95 41.45 -2.63
CA SER A 317 56.61 42.70 -1.88
C SER A 317 55.12 42.99 -1.59
N ASP A 318 54.68 43.36 -0.39
CA ASP A 318 55.30 44.09 0.72
C ASP A 318 54.76 43.66 2.08
N ALA A 319 55.59 43.85 3.12
CA ALA A 319 55.23 43.82 4.54
C ALA A 319 55.92 45.02 5.23
N PRO A 320 55.85 45.17 6.56
CA PRO A 320 54.77 45.78 7.33
C PRO A 320 55.30 46.94 8.22
N HIS A 321 54.44 47.67 8.94
CA HIS A 321 54.85 48.27 10.21
C HIS A 321 53.71 48.33 11.23
N THR A 322 54.10 47.92 12.44
CA THR A 322 53.47 47.95 13.75
C THR A 322 53.07 49.35 14.22
N VAL A 323 51.88 49.51 14.82
CA VAL A 323 51.55 49.77 16.25
C VAL A 323 50.04 49.88 16.36
#